data_AF-A0A8T4SWJ7-F1
#
_entry.id   AF-A0A8T4SWJ7-F1
#
_cell.length_a   1.000
_cell.length_b   1.000
_cell.length_c   1.000
_cell.angle_alpha   90.00
_cell.angle_beta   90.00
_cell.angle_gamma   90.00
#
_symmetry.space_group_name_H-M   'P 1'
#
loop_
_entity.id
_entity.type
_entity.pdbx_description
1 polymer ?
#
loop_
_entity_poly.entity_id
_entity_poly.type
_entity_poly.pdbx_seq_one_letter_code
_entity_poly.pdbx_strand_id
1 'polypeptide(L)'
;MTEIIKFREGETVKLDLKDKKLLYELDFHARDPLSRLAKRTGLSKQGVEYKINSLIKKGVIKGFYPVINVPKLGYKYCRLLLTLQNATEKDKDGLIAYFRAHKKVFWLFDMQGAYDLLIVIWAKDISEFKEFIEETESKFGYIIKRKVETIATDVIHYRYRFPLNIKETEEIHIRETDERVKIDEKDSRILDLLVKNPKMPLVKMSHELGESAKVIAYRIKRLEREKFIEAYRPIIGYNALGYTYYKILISLNKVAMGEFRKLKKYVKENPLVVYLIEGIGLPADLELEMVVSSNQELFNFINDLKEKFPKLIAEYTTVVFMDTLKVRYLP
;
A
#
# COMPACT_ATOMS: atom_id res chain seq x y z
N MET A 1 23.10 -4.53 4.28
CA MET A 1 23.15 -3.06 4.13
C MET A 1 22.78 -2.75 2.69
N THR A 2 21.57 -2.26 2.46
CA THR A 2 21.17 -1.76 1.14
C THR A 2 21.35 -0.24 1.22
N GLU A 3 22.34 0.30 0.51
CA GLU A 3 22.51 1.75 0.41
C GLU A 3 21.24 2.34 -0.19
N ILE A 4 20.53 3.13 0.61
CA ILE A 4 19.45 3.97 0.13
C ILE A 4 20.15 5.07 -0.67
N ILE A 5 20.06 4.99 -2.00
CA ILE A 5 20.44 6.09 -2.88
C ILE A 5 19.61 7.30 -2.47
N LYS A 6 20.22 8.27 -1.78
CA LYS A 6 19.62 9.57 -1.51
C LYS A 6 19.44 10.28 -2.86
N PHE A 7 18.23 10.21 -3.40
CA PHE A 7 17.84 11.05 -4.53
C PHE A 7 17.91 12.51 -4.07
N ARG A 8 18.54 13.39 -4.87
CA ARG A 8 18.50 14.83 -4.61
C ARG A 8 17.04 15.28 -4.69
N GLU A 9 16.53 15.91 -3.64
CA GLU A 9 15.24 16.59 -3.69
C GLU A 9 15.24 17.58 -4.87
N GLY A 10 14.30 17.42 -5.81
CA GLY A 10 14.04 18.42 -6.86
C GLY A 10 14.03 17.94 -8.32
N GLU A 11 14.65 16.80 -8.68
CA GLU A 11 14.61 16.31 -10.08
C GLU A 11 13.46 15.32 -10.31
N THR A 12 12.37 15.80 -10.91
CA THR A 12 11.25 14.94 -11.32
C THR A 12 11.58 14.15 -12.58
N VAL A 13 11.30 12.85 -12.56
CA VAL A 13 11.50 11.95 -13.70
C VAL A 13 10.34 12.08 -14.68
N LYS A 14 10.62 12.63 -15.86
CA LYS A 14 9.66 12.64 -16.96
C LYS A 14 9.53 11.24 -17.58
N LEU A 15 8.33 10.66 -17.51
CA LEU A 15 8.02 9.36 -18.09
C LEU A 15 7.58 9.48 -19.55
N ASP A 16 8.14 8.65 -20.42
CA ASP A 16 7.60 8.47 -21.77
C ASP A 16 6.37 7.54 -21.76
N LEU A 17 5.65 7.44 -22.90
CA LEU A 17 4.46 6.59 -22.99
C LEU A 17 4.74 5.11 -22.69
N LYS A 18 5.93 4.61 -23.04
CA LYS A 18 6.32 3.22 -22.78
C LYS A 18 6.63 3.00 -21.30
N ASP A 19 7.21 3.98 -20.62
CA ASP A 19 7.41 3.95 -19.16
C ASP A 19 6.07 3.93 -18.43
N LYS A 20 5.13 4.80 -18.84
CA LYS A 20 3.77 4.84 -18.28
C LYS A 20 3.04 3.52 -18.45
N LYS A 21 3.07 2.95 -19.67
CA LYS A 21 2.52 1.61 -19.95
C LYS A 21 3.20 0.54 -19.12
N LEU A 22 4.53 0.59 -18.98
CA LEU A 22 5.26 -0.37 -18.19
C LEU A 22 4.90 -0.30 -16.70
N LEU A 23 4.79 0.90 -16.11
CA LEU A 23 4.36 1.05 -14.71
C LEU A 23 2.94 0.52 -14.50
N TYR A 24 2.02 0.83 -15.42
CA TYR A 24 0.66 0.27 -15.41
C TYR A 24 0.69 -1.27 -15.47
N GLU A 25 1.50 -1.85 -16.35
CA GLU A 25 1.63 -3.30 -16.51
C GLU A 25 2.35 -4.01 -15.36
N LEU A 26 3.33 -3.35 -14.75
CA LEU A 26 4.00 -3.86 -13.55
C LEU A 26 3.09 -3.84 -12.35
N ASP A 27 2.14 -2.90 -12.29
CA ASP A 27 1.14 -2.92 -11.25
C ASP A 27 0.21 -4.13 -11.41
N PHE A 28 0.07 -4.89 -10.34
CA PHE A 28 -0.51 -6.23 -10.24
C PHE A 28 0.27 -7.39 -10.90
N HIS A 29 1.13 -7.11 -11.89
CA HIS A 29 1.87 -8.16 -12.61
C HIS A 29 3.40 -8.02 -12.56
N ALA A 30 3.95 -7.50 -11.47
CA ALA A 30 5.38 -7.26 -11.38
C ALA A 30 6.25 -8.53 -11.55
N ARG A 31 5.72 -9.73 -11.24
CA ARG A 31 6.42 -11.02 -11.38
C ARG A 31 6.23 -11.67 -12.76
N ASP A 32 5.41 -11.10 -13.64
CA ASP A 32 5.18 -11.69 -14.97
C ASP A 32 6.47 -11.82 -15.79
N PRO A 33 6.60 -12.84 -16.66
CA PRO A 33 7.74 -12.98 -17.54
C PRO A 33 7.92 -11.74 -18.43
N LEU A 34 9.18 -11.33 -18.64
CA LEU A 34 9.52 -10.18 -19.49
C LEU A 34 8.92 -10.28 -20.90
N SER A 35 8.72 -11.50 -21.42
CA SER A 35 8.05 -11.75 -22.71
C SER A 35 6.59 -11.31 -22.73
N ARG A 36 5.87 -11.47 -21.61
CA ARG A 36 4.47 -11.07 -21.48
C ARG A 36 4.37 -9.55 -21.33
N LEU A 37 5.22 -8.96 -20.48
CA LEU A 37 5.34 -7.51 -20.33
C LEU A 37 5.71 -6.83 -21.65
N ALA A 38 6.63 -7.43 -22.43
CA ALA A 38 7.03 -6.97 -23.75
C ALA A 38 5.84 -6.88 -24.72
N LYS A 39 5.01 -7.94 -24.78
CA LYS A 39 3.79 -7.95 -25.60
C LYS A 39 2.79 -6.85 -25.19
N ARG A 40 2.52 -6.69 -23.88
CA ARG A 40 1.54 -5.70 -23.38
C ARG A 40 2.02 -4.25 -23.54
N THR A 41 3.33 -4.01 -23.43
CA THR A 41 3.92 -2.66 -23.56
C THR A 41 4.33 -2.31 -24.99
N GLY A 42 4.45 -3.31 -25.88
CA GLY A 42 5.02 -3.17 -27.22
C GLY A 42 6.52 -2.85 -27.19
N LEU A 43 7.26 -3.42 -26.25
CA LEU A 43 8.73 -3.33 -26.14
C LEU A 43 9.35 -4.69 -26.48
N SER A 44 10.65 -4.73 -26.75
CA SER A 44 11.41 -5.99 -26.73
C SER A 44 11.62 -6.46 -25.28
N LYS A 45 11.95 -7.74 -25.05
CA LYS A 45 12.28 -8.24 -23.69
C LYS A 45 13.42 -7.44 -23.04
N GLN A 46 14.47 -7.17 -23.81
CA GLN A 46 15.62 -6.36 -23.39
C GLN A 46 15.19 -4.92 -23.10
N GLY A 47 14.29 -4.34 -23.90
CA GLY A 47 13.75 -3.00 -23.66
C GLY A 47 12.93 -2.89 -22.38
N VAL A 48 12.14 -3.92 -22.04
CA VAL A 48 11.44 -4.00 -20.75
C VAL A 48 12.43 -4.05 -19.60
N GLU A 49 13.41 -4.95 -19.66
CA GLU A 49 14.44 -5.09 -18.62
C GLU A 49 15.23 -3.80 -18.40
N TYR A 50 15.68 -3.17 -19.48
CA TYR A 50 16.35 -1.88 -19.46
C TYR A 50 15.50 -0.81 -18.78
N LYS A 51 14.23 -0.67 -19.15
CA LYS A 51 13.32 0.33 -18.56
C LYS A 51 13.04 0.04 -17.09
N ILE A 52 12.85 -1.21 -16.68
CA ILE A 52 12.71 -1.58 -15.26
C ILE A 52 13.94 -1.11 -14.48
N ASN A 53 15.14 -1.45 -14.95
CA ASN A 53 16.39 -1.09 -14.27
C ASN A 53 16.60 0.43 -14.23
N SER A 54 16.24 1.14 -15.30
CA SER A 54 16.29 2.60 -15.37
C SER A 54 15.34 3.24 -14.36
N LEU A 55 14.09 2.78 -14.26
CA LEU A 55 13.11 3.28 -13.30
C LEU A 55 13.51 2.99 -11.85
N ILE A 56 14.18 1.87 -11.59
CA ILE A 56 14.78 1.58 -10.27
C ILE A 56 15.92 2.55 -9.97
N LYS A 57 16.86 2.72 -10.89
CA LYS A 57 18.00 3.65 -10.71
C LYS A 57 17.56 5.09 -10.48
N LYS A 58 16.45 5.49 -11.13
CA LYS A 58 15.82 6.81 -10.98
C LYS A 58 14.92 6.95 -9.75
N GLY A 59 14.83 5.93 -8.89
CA GLY A 59 14.00 5.98 -7.68
C GLY A 59 12.48 5.96 -7.92
N VAL A 60 12.03 5.79 -9.16
CA VAL A 60 10.61 5.65 -9.51
C VAL A 60 10.07 4.32 -8.99
N ILE A 61 10.86 3.24 -9.09
CA ILE A 61 10.55 1.95 -8.49
C ILE A 61 11.53 1.72 -7.35
N LYS A 62 11.05 1.75 -6.11
CA LYS A 62 11.85 1.50 -4.90
C LYS A 62 12.00 0.01 -4.58
N GLY A 63 11.18 -0.84 -5.19
CA GLY A 63 11.15 -2.27 -4.96
C GLY A 63 9.88 -2.91 -5.51
N PHE A 64 9.64 -4.16 -5.13
CA PHE A 64 8.41 -4.89 -5.47
C PHE A 64 7.92 -5.65 -4.23
N TYR A 65 6.62 -5.88 -4.15
CA TYR A 65 6.00 -6.63 -3.05
C TYR A 65 4.84 -7.52 -3.57
N PRO A 66 4.60 -8.68 -2.94
CA PRO A 66 3.36 -9.42 -3.16
C PRO A 66 2.23 -8.77 -2.35
N VAL A 67 1.04 -8.69 -2.94
CA VAL A 67 -0.19 -8.37 -2.21
C VAL A 67 -0.76 -9.68 -1.69
N ILE A 68 -0.66 -9.89 -0.38
CA ILE A 68 -1.09 -11.14 0.28
C ILE A 68 -2.41 -10.89 0.99
N ASN A 69 -3.36 -11.83 0.84
CA ASN A 69 -4.59 -11.84 1.61
C ASN A 69 -4.33 -12.42 3.01
N VAL A 70 -3.71 -11.59 3.86
CA VAL A 70 -3.36 -11.97 5.24
C VAL A 70 -4.60 -12.25 6.12
N PRO A 71 -5.78 -11.64 5.89
CA PRO A 71 -7.04 -12.08 6.51
C PRO A 71 -7.37 -13.55 6.31
N LYS A 72 -7.16 -14.10 5.11
CA LYS A 72 -7.29 -15.56 4.89
C LYS A 72 -6.30 -16.39 5.70
N LEU A 73 -5.18 -15.81 6.12
CA LEU A 73 -4.20 -16.46 7.01
C LEU A 73 -4.54 -16.30 8.50
N GLY A 74 -5.68 -15.68 8.83
CA GLY A 74 -6.20 -15.54 10.19
C GLY A 74 -5.77 -14.26 10.92
N TYR A 75 -5.26 -13.25 10.22
CA TYR A 75 -4.86 -11.97 10.81
C TYR A 75 -5.79 -10.82 10.41
N LYS A 76 -6.05 -9.91 11.33
CA LYS A 76 -6.82 -8.69 11.15
C LYS A 76 -5.91 -7.55 10.72
N TYR A 77 -6.43 -6.70 9.81
CA TYR A 77 -5.76 -5.47 9.38
C TYR A 77 -6.02 -4.37 10.41
N CYS A 78 -5.10 -4.20 11.36
CA CYS A 78 -5.20 -3.20 12.42
C CYS A 78 -4.36 -1.97 12.08
N ARG A 79 -4.80 -0.79 12.51
CA ARG A 79 -4.12 0.49 12.26
C ARG A 79 -4.08 1.32 13.52
N LEU A 80 -2.94 1.97 13.72
CA LEU A 80 -2.72 2.96 14.77
C LEU A 80 -2.26 4.26 14.10
N LEU A 81 -3.05 5.32 14.24
CA LEU A 81 -2.66 6.68 13.85
C LEU A 81 -2.24 7.44 15.10
N LEU A 82 -1.07 8.08 15.07
CA LEU A 82 -0.54 8.84 16.19
C LEU A 82 -0.41 10.31 15.83
N THR A 83 -0.77 11.17 16.76
CA THR A 83 -0.37 12.57 16.82
C THR A 83 0.61 12.71 17.99
N LEU A 84 1.78 13.25 17.74
CA LEU A 84 2.83 13.43 18.73
C LEU A 84 2.74 14.83 19.38
N GLN A 85 3.29 14.96 20.57
CA GLN A 85 3.49 16.22 21.29
C GLN A 85 4.81 16.19 22.03
N ASN A 86 5.43 17.36 22.19
CA ASN A 86 6.64 17.53 22.99
C ASN A 86 7.76 16.52 22.62
N ALA A 87 7.73 16.00 21.40
CA ALA A 87 8.68 15.00 20.92
C ALA A 87 9.89 15.73 20.35
N THR A 88 11.07 15.43 20.87
CA THR A 88 12.32 15.80 20.19
C THR A 88 12.50 14.93 18.93
N GLU A 89 13.39 15.33 18.03
CA GLU A 89 13.77 14.48 16.89
C GLU A 89 14.24 13.10 17.36
N LYS A 90 15.02 13.05 18.45
CA LYS A 90 15.51 11.82 19.05
C LYS A 90 14.37 10.93 19.57
N ASP A 91 13.33 11.52 20.17
CA ASP A 91 12.16 10.76 20.63
C ASP A 91 11.40 10.15 19.45
N LYS A 92 11.15 10.95 18.39
CA LYS A 92 10.47 10.48 17.18
C LYS A 92 11.28 9.37 16.49
N ASP A 93 12.61 9.54 16.40
CA ASP A 93 13.51 8.53 15.83
C ASP A 93 13.50 7.23 16.64
N GLY A 94 13.49 7.32 17.97
CA GLY A 94 13.37 6.16 18.86
C GLY A 94 12.07 5.39 18.64
N LEU A 95 10.94 6.10 18.54
CA LEU A 95 9.63 5.52 18.24
C LEU A 95 9.60 4.85 16.86
N ILE A 96 10.13 5.52 15.83
CA ILE A 96 10.24 4.99 14.47
C ILE A 96 11.11 3.73 14.44
N ALA A 97 12.26 3.75 15.12
CA ALA A 97 13.17 2.61 15.20
C ALA A 97 12.49 1.40 15.87
N TYR A 98 11.73 1.63 16.94
CA TYR A 98 10.94 0.60 17.61
C TYR A 98 9.93 -0.06 16.65
N PHE A 99 9.11 0.72 15.95
CA PHE A 99 8.14 0.16 14.98
C PHE A 99 8.81 -0.50 13.76
N ARG A 100 9.96 0.02 13.31
CA ARG A 100 10.75 -0.60 12.26
C ARG A 100 11.22 -2.00 12.65
N ALA A 101 11.67 -2.18 13.89
CA ALA A 101 12.10 -3.47 14.41
C ALA A 101 10.92 -4.42 14.72
N HIS A 102 9.74 -3.88 15.04
CA HIS A 102 8.59 -4.67 15.49
C HIS A 102 8.06 -5.62 14.41
N LYS A 103 7.99 -6.93 14.69
CA LYS A 103 7.69 -7.95 13.67
C LYS A 103 6.28 -7.83 13.07
N LYS A 104 5.29 -7.50 13.91
CA LYS A 104 3.87 -7.35 13.50
C LYS A 104 3.58 -6.09 12.69
N VAL A 105 4.50 -5.10 12.70
CA VAL A 105 4.31 -3.86 11.93
C VAL A 105 4.59 -4.16 10.47
N PHE A 106 3.55 -4.01 9.66
CA PHE A 106 3.56 -4.23 8.23
C PHE A 106 3.94 -2.95 7.48
N TRP A 107 3.18 -1.88 7.70
CA TRP A 107 3.48 -0.56 7.16
C TRP A 107 3.74 0.44 8.26
N LEU A 108 4.71 1.31 8.02
CA LEU A 108 4.98 2.47 8.83
C LEU A 108 5.15 3.66 7.90
N PHE A 109 4.29 4.65 8.06
CA PHE A 109 4.33 5.88 7.28
C PHE A 109 4.62 7.07 8.17
N ASP A 110 5.53 7.93 7.70
CA ASP A 110 5.66 9.30 8.21
C ASP A 110 4.65 10.18 7.48
N MET A 111 3.93 10.98 8.24
CA MET A 111 2.81 11.76 7.74
C MET A 111 2.89 13.22 8.20
N GLN A 112 2.20 14.09 7.46
CA GLN A 112 2.04 15.49 7.80
C GLN A 112 0.55 15.88 7.74
N GLY A 113 0.08 16.62 8.74
CA GLY A 113 -1.31 17.09 8.83
C GLY A 113 -1.93 16.68 10.17
N ALA A 114 -3.09 16.02 10.13
CA ALA A 114 -3.81 15.63 11.35
C ALA A 114 -3.11 14.55 12.18
N TYR A 115 -2.17 13.82 11.59
CA TYR A 115 -1.45 12.70 12.19
C TYR A 115 0.01 12.72 11.73
N ASP A 116 0.92 12.34 12.61
CA ASP A 116 2.37 12.29 12.35
C ASP A 116 2.83 10.90 11.89
N LEU A 117 2.18 9.84 12.38
CA LEU A 117 2.53 8.46 12.03
C LEU A 117 1.28 7.61 11.77
N LEU A 118 1.34 6.76 10.74
CA LEU A 118 0.40 5.66 10.53
C LEU A 118 1.16 4.35 10.61
N ILE A 119 0.74 3.51 11.54
CA ILE A 119 1.28 2.19 11.76
C ILE A 119 0.19 1.19 11.38
N VAL A 120 0.52 0.25 10.50
CA VAL A 120 -0.36 -0.86 10.13
C VAL A 120 0.21 -2.15 10.69
N ILE A 121 -0.63 -2.91 11.39
CA ILE A 121 -0.28 -4.10 12.13
C ILE A 121 -1.14 -5.26 11.66
N TRP A 122 -0.52 -6.43 11.49
CA TRP A 122 -1.25 -7.70 11.42
C TRP A 122 -1.37 -8.29 12.82
N ALA A 123 -2.60 -8.39 13.34
CA ALA A 123 -2.90 -8.98 14.64
C ALA A 123 -3.82 -10.19 14.47
N LYS A 124 -3.59 -11.30 15.18
CA LYS A 124 -4.42 -12.50 15.14
C LYS A 124 -5.83 -12.24 15.66
N ASP A 125 -5.93 -11.37 16.66
CA ASP A 125 -7.17 -11.00 17.33
C ASP A 125 -7.06 -9.59 17.94
N ILE A 126 -8.15 -9.14 18.55
CA ILE A 126 -8.25 -7.82 19.18
C ILE A 126 -7.37 -7.73 20.43
N SER A 127 -7.17 -8.84 21.16
CA SER A 127 -6.32 -8.86 22.36
C SER A 127 -4.86 -8.59 21.99
N GLU A 128 -4.35 -9.24 20.94
CA GLU A 128 -3.00 -9.01 20.44
C GLU A 128 -2.80 -7.57 19.93
N PHE A 129 -3.84 -6.97 19.32
CA PHE A 129 -3.78 -5.57 18.93
C PHE A 129 -3.73 -4.66 20.16
N LYS A 130 -4.57 -4.91 21.16
CA LYS A 130 -4.58 -4.16 22.42
C LYS A 130 -3.23 -4.22 23.13
N GLU A 131 -2.63 -5.41 23.25
CA GLU A 131 -1.29 -5.58 23.84
C GLU A 131 -0.23 -4.74 23.12
N PHE A 132 -0.28 -4.70 21.77
CA PHE A 132 0.63 -3.86 20.98
C PHE A 132 0.45 -2.36 21.27
N ILE A 133 -0.78 -1.90 21.46
CA ILE A 133 -1.07 -0.52 21.84
C ILE A 133 -0.54 -0.21 23.25
N GLU A 134 -0.84 -1.07 24.23
CA GLU A 134 -0.40 -0.88 25.62
C GLU A 134 1.13 -0.88 25.74
N GLU A 135 1.83 -1.76 25.02
CA GLU A 135 3.29 -1.76 24.96
C GLU A 135 3.85 -0.46 24.36
N THR A 136 3.19 0.04 23.31
CA THR A 136 3.57 1.31 22.66
C THR A 136 3.40 2.48 23.63
N GLU A 137 2.26 2.56 24.33
CA GLU A 137 1.97 3.62 25.29
C GLU A 137 2.86 3.56 26.52
N SER A 138 3.15 2.36 27.02
CA SER A 138 4.08 2.19 28.14
C SER A 138 5.47 2.73 27.83
N LYS A 139 5.92 2.63 26.56
CA LYS A 139 7.26 3.07 26.15
C LYS A 139 7.31 4.52 25.70
N PHE A 140 6.26 4.99 25.02
CA PHE A 140 6.28 6.26 24.28
C PHE A 140 5.06 7.16 24.59
N GLY A 141 4.21 6.81 25.55
CA GLY A 141 3.01 7.57 25.88
C GLY A 141 3.29 9.04 26.24
N TYR A 142 4.47 9.34 26.78
CA TYR A 142 4.88 10.71 27.13
C TYR A 142 4.97 11.67 25.93
N ILE A 143 5.16 11.14 24.71
CA ILE A 143 5.16 11.92 23.47
C ILE A 143 3.88 11.75 22.64
N ILE A 144 2.95 10.89 23.04
CA ILE A 144 1.72 10.64 22.28
C ILE A 144 0.63 11.59 22.79
N LYS A 145 0.22 12.54 21.94
CA LYS A 145 -0.89 13.45 22.22
C LYS A 145 -2.24 12.77 22.06
N ARG A 146 -2.37 12.06 20.95
CA ARG A 146 -3.61 11.41 20.52
C ARG A 146 -3.26 10.14 19.74
N LYS A 147 -4.08 9.12 19.93
CA LYS A 147 -4.09 7.91 19.12
C LYS A 147 -5.47 7.67 18.54
N VAL A 148 -5.51 7.05 17.37
CA VAL A 148 -6.74 6.49 16.78
C VAL A 148 -6.45 5.04 16.39
N GLU A 149 -7.22 4.13 16.96
CA GLU A 149 -7.11 2.69 16.79
C GLU A 149 -8.23 2.22 15.85
N THR A 150 -7.88 1.56 14.76
CA THR A 150 -8.88 1.17 13.76
C THR A 150 -8.64 -0.24 13.26
N ILE A 151 -9.70 -0.88 12.78
CA ILE A 151 -9.64 -2.17 12.09
C ILE A 151 -10.20 -1.97 10.69
N ALA A 152 -9.38 -2.17 9.67
CA ALA A 152 -9.86 -2.14 8.29
C ALA A 152 -10.60 -3.44 7.98
N THR A 153 -11.84 -3.32 7.52
CA THR A 153 -12.67 -4.44 7.08
C THR A 153 -12.50 -4.73 5.61
N ASP A 154 -12.15 -3.72 4.80
CA ASP A 154 -11.78 -3.89 3.39
C ASP A 154 -10.76 -2.83 3.00
N VAL A 155 -9.61 -3.26 2.51
CA VAL A 155 -8.62 -2.39 1.86
C VAL A 155 -8.67 -2.66 0.38
N ILE A 156 -9.20 -1.70 -0.36
CA ILE A 156 -9.44 -1.80 -1.80
C ILE A 156 -8.27 -1.15 -2.52
N HIS A 157 -7.50 -1.95 -3.22
CA HIS A 157 -6.37 -1.52 -4.02
C HIS A 157 -6.83 -1.27 -5.45
N TYR A 158 -6.61 -0.05 -5.94
CA TYR A 158 -6.77 0.28 -7.37
C TYR A 158 -5.44 0.22 -8.10
N ARG A 159 -5.51 -0.07 -9.40
CA ARG A 159 -4.34 -0.10 -10.26
C ARG A 159 -3.77 1.31 -10.46
N TYR A 160 -2.46 1.44 -10.65
CA TYR A 160 -1.77 2.69 -10.95
C TYR A 160 -2.11 3.19 -12.35
N ARG A 161 -3.22 3.93 -12.45
CA ARG A 161 -3.78 4.46 -13.69
C ARG A 161 -3.43 5.92 -13.93
N PHE A 162 -3.06 6.66 -12.89
CA PHE A 162 -2.75 8.09 -12.95
C PHE A 162 -1.77 8.50 -14.06
N PRO A 163 -0.73 7.72 -14.47
CA PRO A 163 0.15 8.16 -15.55
C PRO A 163 -0.49 8.13 -16.94
N LEU A 164 -1.52 7.29 -17.11
CA LEU A 164 -2.23 7.03 -18.37
C LEU A 164 -3.66 7.60 -18.39
N ASN A 165 -4.17 8.09 -17.25
CA ASN A 165 -5.52 8.63 -17.10
C ASN A 165 -6.64 7.65 -17.50
N ILE A 166 -6.48 6.36 -17.19
CA ILE A 166 -7.45 5.30 -17.48
C ILE A 166 -8.51 5.26 -16.38
N LYS A 167 -9.81 5.28 -16.72
CA LYS A 167 -10.91 5.30 -15.74
C LYS A 167 -11.30 3.91 -15.23
N GLU A 168 -11.20 2.91 -16.09
CA GLU A 168 -11.49 1.52 -15.74
C GLU A 168 -10.40 0.96 -14.83
N THR A 169 -10.79 0.19 -13.82
CA THR A 169 -9.83 -0.43 -12.90
C THR A 169 -10.29 -1.82 -12.48
N GLU A 170 -9.32 -2.71 -12.39
CA GLU A 170 -9.42 -3.92 -11.57
C GLU A 170 -9.28 -3.52 -10.10
N GLU A 171 -9.89 -4.32 -9.22
CA GLU A 171 -9.86 -4.12 -7.77
C GLU A 171 -9.26 -5.35 -7.12
N ILE A 172 -8.39 -5.12 -6.14
CA ILE A 172 -7.96 -6.16 -5.22
C ILE A 172 -8.48 -5.79 -3.84
N HIS A 173 -9.22 -6.71 -3.23
CA HIS A 173 -9.84 -6.54 -1.93
C HIS A 173 -9.07 -7.35 -0.89
N ILE A 174 -8.45 -6.67 0.06
CA ILE A 174 -7.94 -7.29 1.28
C ILE A 174 -9.01 -7.11 2.34
N ARG A 175 -9.96 -8.04 2.32
CA ARG A 175 -11.18 -7.99 3.14
C ARG A 175 -11.07 -8.93 4.33
N GLU A 176 -11.54 -8.48 5.48
CA GLU A 176 -11.75 -9.35 6.64
C GLU A 176 -12.69 -10.50 6.27
N THR A 177 -12.36 -11.72 6.71
CA THR A 177 -13.09 -12.91 6.31
C THR A 177 -13.12 -13.96 7.42
N ASP A 178 -14.20 -14.74 7.44
CA ASP A 178 -14.32 -15.95 8.25
C ASP A 178 -13.68 -17.17 7.55
N GLU A 179 -13.36 -17.08 6.27
CA GLU A 179 -12.69 -18.12 5.48
C GLU A 179 -11.19 -18.21 5.79
N ARG A 180 -10.87 -18.50 7.05
CA ARG A 180 -9.49 -18.63 7.54
C ARG A 180 -8.94 -20.00 7.16
N VAL A 181 -7.82 -20.01 6.44
CA VAL A 181 -7.17 -21.23 5.96
C VAL A 181 -5.76 -21.31 6.51
N LYS A 182 -5.45 -22.44 7.15
CA LYS A 182 -4.08 -22.76 7.57
C LYS A 182 -3.30 -23.22 6.34
N ILE A 183 -2.26 -22.47 6.00
CA ILE A 183 -1.27 -22.89 4.99
C ILE A 183 -0.22 -23.80 5.61
N ASP A 184 0.38 -24.68 4.80
CA ASP A 184 1.46 -25.54 5.27
C ASP A 184 2.78 -24.77 5.45
N GLU A 185 3.75 -25.37 6.14
CA GLU A 185 5.05 -24.73 6.44
C GLU A 185 5.81 -24.36 5.17
N LYS A 186 5.71 -25.18 4.11
CA LYS A 186 6.41 -24.91 2.84
C LYS A 186 5.82 -23.70 2.15
N ASP A 187 4.50 -23.56 2.13
CA ASP A 187 3.83 -22.39 1.60
C ASP A 187 4.15 -21.14 2.41
N SER A 188 4.19 -21.23 3.75
CA SER A 188 4.63 -20.12 4.61
C SER A 188 6.04 -19.66 4.25
N ARG A 189 6.99 -20.59 4.11
CA ARG A 189 8.37 -20.27 3.72
C ARG A 189 8.46 -19.70 2.30
N ILE A 190 7.63 -20.17 1.36
CA ILE A 190 7.54 -19.60 0.01
C ILE A 190 7.07 -18.15 0.09
N LEU A 191 6.02 -17.87 0.87
CA LEU A 191 5.53 -16.51 1.04
C LEU A 191 6.59 -15.61 1.69
N ASP A 192 7.33 -16.08 2.70
CA ASP A 192 8.42 -15.32 3.34
C ASP A 192 9.49 -14.89 2.34
N LEU A 193 9.87 -15.79 1.42
CA LEU A 193 10.83 -15.46 0.35
C LEU A 193 10.25 -14.46 -0.64
N LEU A 194 8.96 -14.59 -1.00
CA LEU A 194 8.29 -13.66 -1.90
C LEU A 194 8.09 -12.28 -1.27
N VAL A 195 7.85 -12.17 0.04
CA VAL A 195 7.78 -10.89 0.74
C VAL A 195 9.13 -10.18 0.72
N LYS A 196 10.23 -10.91 0.90
CA LYS A 196 11.59 -10.35 0.84
C LYS A 196 12.00 -9.94 -0.57
N ASN A 197 11.71 -10.79 -1.55
CA ASN A 197 12.01 -10.53 -2.96
C ASN A 197 11.00 -11.25 -3.86
N PRO A 198 9.92 -10.57 -4.27
CA PRO A 198 8.91 -11.19 -5.12
C PRO A 198 9.38 -11.42 -6.55
N LYS A 199 10.59 -10.97 -6.92
CA LYS A 199 11.25 -11.32 -8.19
C LYS A 199 12.34 -12.38 -8.03
N MET A 200 12.44 -13.02 -6.86
CA MET A 200 13.44 -14.08 -6.63
C MET A 200 13.29 -15.19 -7.69
N PRO A 201 14.38 -15.58 -8.38
CA PRO A 201 14.37 -16.69 -9.31
C PRO A 201 14.00 -17.99 -8.62
N LEU A 202 13.19 -18.83 -9.27
CA LEU A 202 12.76 -20.11 -8.71
C LEU A 202 13.91 -21.06 -8.37
N VAL A 203 15.01 -21.00 -9.13
CA VAL A 203 16.23 -21.77 -8.86
C VAL A 203 16.87 -21.34 -7.54
N LYS A 204 16.89 -20.03 -7.24
CA LYS A 204 17.40 -19.53 -5.96
C LYS A 204 16.50 -19.98 -4.80
N MET A 205 15.18 -19.86 -4.97
CA MET A 205 14.21 -20.38 -3.99
C MET A 205 14.38 -21.91 -3.78
N SER A 206 14.69 -22.65 -4.83
CA SER A 206 14.95 -24.09 -4.77
C SER A 206 16.10 -24.43 -3.82
N HIS A 207 17.23 -23.70 -3.94
CA HIS A 207 18.36 -23.86 -3.04
C HIS A 207 18.04 -23.46 -1.59
N GLU A 208 17.29 -22.38 -1.36
CA GLU A 208 16.94 -21.92 -0.01
C GLU A 208 15.91 -22.81 0.69
N LEU A 209 15.03 -23.49 -0.08
CA LEU A 209 13.95 -24.31 0.48
C LEU A 209 14.24 -25.81 0.50
N GLY A 210 15.25 -26.28 -0.26
CA GLY A 210 15.51 -27.72 -0.43
C GLY A 210 14.44 -28.43 -1.25
N GLU A 211 13.79 -27.71 -2.18
CA GLU A 211 12.66 -28.20 -2.98
C GLU A 211 12.90 -27.93 -4.46
N SER A 212 12.35 -28.75 -5.36
CA SER A 212 12.55 -28.51 -6.80
C SER A 212 11.86 -27.22 -7.27
N ALA A 213 12.48 -26.50 -8.22
CA ALA A 213 11.89 -25.29 -8.81
C ALA A 213 10.49 -25.53 -9.40
N LYS A 214 10.20 -26.76 -9.88
CA LYS A 214 8.89 -27.17 -10.39
C LYS A 214 7.83 -27.22 -9.28
N VAL A 215 8.16 -27.81 -8.12
CA VAL A 215 7.27 -27.87 -6.95
C VAL A 215 6.99 -26.47 -6.41
N ILE A 216 8.01 -25.63 -6.30
CA ILE A 216 7.86 -24.23 -5.87
C ILE A 216 6.94 -23.46 -6.83
N ALA A 217 7.17 -23.58 -8.15
CA ALA A 217 6.33 -22.93 -9.15
C ALA A 217 4.86 -23.39 -9.08
N TYR A 218 4.63 -24.68 -8.85
CA TYR A 218 3.28 -25.23 -8.65
C TYR A 218 2.60 -24.61 -7.42
N ARG A 219 3.30 -24.53 -6.30
CA ARG A 219 2.78 -23.95 -5.04
C ARG A 219 2.48 -22.45 -5.18
N ILE A 220 3.36 -21.68 -5.80
CA ILE A 220 3.12 -20.25 -6.07
C ILE A 220 1.85 -20.08 -6.93
N LYS A 221 1.72 -20.83 -8.03
CA LYS A 221 0.52 -20.78 -8.88
C LYS A 221 -0.74 -21.17 -8.14
N ARG A 222 -0.65 -22.13 -7.21
CA ARG A 222 -1.76 -22.52 -6.34
C ARG A 222 -2.16 -21.36 -5.42
N LEU A 223 -1.20 -20.75 -4.73
CA LEU A 223 -1.43 -19.60 -3.84
C LEU A 223 -2.03 -18.40 -4.58
N GLU A 224 -1.63 -18.17 -5.83
CA GLU A 224 -2.23 -17.16 -6.71
C GLU A 224 -3.68 -17.52 -7.11
N ARG A 225 -3.92 -18.77 -7.54
CA ARG A 225 -5.26 -19.25 -7.93
C ARG A 225 -6.25 -19.23 -6.76
N GLU A 226 -5.79 -19.58 -5.56
CA GLU A 226 -6.60 -19.64 -4.34
C GLU A 226 -6.70 -18.27 -3.62
N LYS A 227 -6.14 -17.22 -4.23
CA LYS A 227 -6.21 -15.84 -3.75
C LYS A 227 -5.55 -15.61 -2.39
N PHE A 228 -4.52 -16.40 -2.06
CA PHE A 228 -3.59 -16.05 -0.98
C PHE A 228 -2.62 -14.96 -1.45
N ILE A 229 -2.20 -15.02 -2.71
CA ILE A 229 -1.46 -13.95 -3.39
C ILE A 229 -2.38 -13.33 -4.43
N GLU A 230 -2.77 -12.08 -4.24
CA GLU A 230 -3.67 -11.38 -5.15
C GLU A 230 -2.93 -10.76 -6.33
N ALA A 231 -1.69 -10.31 -6.11
CA ALA A 231 -0.91 -9.55 -7.07
C ALA A 231 0.57 -9.44 -6.69
N TYR A 232 1.38 -8.92 -7.62
CA TYR A 232 2.70 -8.38 -7.31
C TYR A 232 2.79 -6.94 -7.83
N ARG A 233 3.18 -6.00 -6.98
CA ARG A 233 3.15 -4.57 -7.28
C ARG A 233 4.54 -3.94 -7.12
N PRO A 234 4.86 -2.88 -7.87
CA PRO A 234 6.01 -2.03 -7.59
C PRO A 234 5.74 -1.13 -6.38
N ILE A 235 6.76 -0.86 -5.57
CA ILE A 235 6.77 0.26 -4.63
C ILE A 235 7.13 1.50 -5.42
N ILE A 236 6.18 2.44 -5.57
CA ILE A 236 6.39 3.65 -6.37
C ILE A 236 6.99 4.77 -5.52
N GLY A 237 8.03 5.40 -6.04
CA GLY A 237 8.51 6.68 -5.55
C GLY A 237 7.69 7.83 -6.17
N TYR A 238 6.56 8.18 -5.56
CA TYR A 238 5.68 9.23 -6.08
C TYR A 238 6.37 10.59 -6.22
N ASN A 239 7.21 10.98 -5.25
CA ASN A 239 7.99 12.21 -5.30
C ASN A 239 8.94 12.25 -6.52
N ALA A 240 9.55 11.12 -6.88
CA ALA A 240 10.40 11.02 -8.08
C ALA A 240 9.60 11.20 -9.38
N LEU A 241 8.29 11.00 -9.35
CA LEU A 241 7.37 11.26 -10.46
C LEU A 241 6.74 12.66 -10.43
N GLY A 242 7.05 13.47 -9.41
CA GLY A 242 6.40 14.77 -9.19
C GLY A 242 4.96 14.67 -8.65
N TYR A 243 4.62 13.56 -7.99
CA TYR A 243 3.32 13.39 -7.34
C TYR A 243 3.47 13.44 -5.81
N THR A 244 2.53 14.10 -5.16
CA THR A 244 2.32 14.05 -3.71
C THR A 244 1.25 13.01 -3.39
N TYR A 245 1.52 12.17 -2.40
CA TYR A 245 0.61 11.11 -1.97
C TYR A 245 -0.20 11.56 -0.76
N TYR A 246 -1.52 11.64 -0.92
CA TYR A 246 -2.46 12.08 0.12
C TYR A 246 -3.34 10.95 0.61
N LYS A 247 -3.60 10.94 1.91
CA LYS A 247 -4.79 10.35 2.51
C LYS A 247 -5.84 11.45 2.69
N ILE A 248 -7.08 11.13 2.31
CA ILE A 248 -8.23 12.02 2.46
C ILE A 248 -9.26 11.32 3.32
N LEU A 249 -9.64 11.99 4.39
CA LEU A 249 -10.64 11.57 5.37
C LEU A 249 -11.90 12.39 5.08
N ILE A 250 -13.00 11.73 4.75
CA ILE A 250 -14.25 12.41 4.38
C ILE A 250 -15.34 11.96 5.35
N SER A 251 -15.84 12.91 6.15
CA SER A 251 -17.00 12.67 6.99
C SER A 251 -18.28 12.94 6.19
N LEU A 252 -19.27 12.11 6.41
CA LEU A 252 -20.49 12.07 5.62
C LEU A 252 -21.69 12.47 6.48
N ASN A 253 -22.57 13.29 5.91
CA ASN A 253 -23.89 13.50 6.51
C ASN A 253 -24.69 12.19 6.43
N LYS A 254 -25.59 11.99 7.40
CA LYS A 254 -26.53 10.86 7.36
C LYS A 254 -27.43 10.97 6.13
N VAL A 255 -27.22 10.08 5.16
CA VAL A 255 -28.00 9.98 3.92
C VAL A 255 -28.32 8.53 3.59
N ALA A 256 -29.17 8.33 2.57
CA ALA A 256 -29.48 6.99 2.07
C ALA A 256 -28.24 6.27 1.48
N MET A 257 -28.13 4.96 1.73
CA MET A 257 -27.06 4.10 1.20
C MET A 257 -26.89 4.14 -0.33
N GLY A 258 -27.92 4.58 -1.07
CA GLY A 258 -27.83 4.80 -2.52
C GLY A 258 -26.82 5.88 -2.90
N GLU A 259 -26.78 7.01 -2.18
CA GLU A 259 -25.86 8.12 -2.45
C GLU A 259 -24.42 7.74 -2.13
N PHE A 260 -24.20 7.03 -1.01
CA PHE A 260 -22.89 6.50 -0.66
C PHE A 260 -22.32 5.57 -1.75
N ARG A 261 -23.16 4.69 -2.32
CA ARG A 261 -22.74 3.83 -3.44
C ARG A 261 -22.35 4.63 -4.69
N LYS A 262 -23.08 5.70 -5.00
CA LYS A 262 -22.72 6.61 -6.12
C LYS A 262 -21.39 7.31 -5.85
N LEU A 263 -21.17 7.80 -4.63
CA LEU A 263 -19.90 8.40 -4.22
C LEU A 263 -18.74 7.42 -4.39
N LYS A 264 -18.87 6.18 -3.88
CA LYS A 264 -17.84 5.15 -4.05
C LYS A 264 -17.52 4.88 -5.53
N LYS A 265 -18.54 4.77 -6.38
CA LYS A 265 -18.36 4.58 -7.82
C LYS A 265 -17.61 5.75 -8.45
N TYR A 266 -17.97 6.98 -8.09
CA TYR A 266 -17.31 8.19 -8.60
C TYR A 266 -15.84 8.26 -8.18
N VAL A 267 -15.53 7.98 -6.91
CA VAL A 267 -14.16 7.92 -6.39
C VAL A 267 -13.34 6.86 -7.11
N LYS A 268 -13.89 5.66 -7.30
CA LYS A 268 -13.25 4.53 -8.02
C LYS A 268 -12.84 4.92 -9.44
N GLU A 269 -13.70 5.63 -10.17
CA GLU A 269 -13.46 6.01 -11.57
C GLU A 269 -12.36 7.06 -11.72
N ASN A 270 -11.99 7.77 -10.64
CA ASN A 270 -10.92 8.75 -10.68
C ASN A 270 -9.53 8.05 -10.73
N PRO A 271 -8.72 8.25 -11.79
CA PRO A 271 -7.43 7.55 -11.95
C PRO A 271 -6.36 7.92 -10.91
N LEU A 272 -6.54 9.03 -10.20
CA LEU A 272 -5.63 9.50 -9.15
C LEU A 272 -5.83 8.75 -7.83
N VAL A 273 -7.01 8.14 -7.63
CA VAL A 273 -7.32 7.37 -6.42
C VAL A 273 -6.70 5.98 -6.54
N VAL A 274 -5.87 5.64 -5.56
CA VAL A 274 -5.09 4.40 -5.52
C VAL A 274 -5.54 3.43 -4.43
N TYR A 275 -6.22 3.94 -3.38
CA TYR A 275 -6.81 3.14 -2.33
C TYR A 275 -8.17 3.67 -1.86
N LEU A 276 -9.03 2.76 -1.43
CA LEU A 276 -10.20 3.04 -0.60
C LEU A 276 -10.15 2.13 0.63
N ILE A 277 -10.44 2.67 1.81
CA ILE A 277 -10.43 1.91 3.06
C ILE A 277 -11.80 1.98 3.71
N GLU A 278 -12.31 0.81 4.07
CA GLU A 278 -13.50 0.63 4.89
C GLU A 278 -13.09 -0.04 6.20
N GLY A 279 -13.76 0.30 7.30
CA GLY A 279 -13.37 -0.22 8.59
C GLY A 279 -14.19 0.29 9.76
N ILE A 280 -13.80 -0.19 10.93
CA ILE A 280 -14.38 0.17 12.22
C ILE A 280 -13.39 1.10 12.94
N GLY A 281 -13.93 2.16 13.56
CA GLY A 281 -13.13 3.15 14.29
C GLY A 281 -12.30 4.07 13.40
N LEU A 282 -12.58 4.13 12.09
CA LEU A 282 -11.90 5.05 11.18
C LEU A 282 -12.09 6.52 11.64
N PRO A 283 -11.12 7.42 11.40
CA PRO A 283 -11.25 8.84 11.71
C PRO A 283 -12.39 9.57 10.99
N ALA A 284 -12.90 8.99 9.90
CA ALA A 284 -14.00 9.52 9.10
C ALA A 284 -14.75 8.37 8.41
N ASP A 285 -15.96 8.62 7.90
CA ASP A 285 -16.82 7.61 7.29
C ASP A 285 -16.26 7.01 6.00
N LEU A 286 -15.43 7.77 5.26
CA LEU A 286 -14.75 7.32 4.06
C LEU A 286 -13.28 7.75 4.09
N GLU A 287 -12.38 6.79 3.93
CA GLU A 287 -10.96 7.06 3.71
C GLU A 287 -10.56 6.66 2.30
N LEU A 288 -9.92 7.57 1.58
CA LEU A 288 -9.29 7.27 0.31
C LEU A 288 -7.85 7.75 0.29
N GLU A 289 -7.04 7.16 -0.56
CA GLU A 289 -5.70 7.63 -0.82
C GLU A 289 -5.53 7.92 -2.30
N MET A 290 -4.92 9.05 -2.62
CA MET A 290 -4.77 9.53 -3.98
C MET A 290 -3.41 10.18 -4.19
N VAL A 291 -2.96 10.17 -5.44
CA VAL A 291 -1.71 10.80 -5.85
C VAL A 291 -2.00 11.97 -6.78
N VAL A 292 -1.48 13.14 -6.46
CA VAL A 292 -1.74 14.38 -7.21
C VAL A 292 -0.43 15.04 -7.60
N SER A 293 -0.41 15.64 -8.78
CA SER A 293 0.71 16.40 -9.33
C SER A 293 0.79 17.83 -8.81
N SER A 294 -0.29 18.34 -8.21
CA SER A 294 -0.34 19.69 -7.64
C SER A 294 -1.43 19.84 -6.59
N ASN A 295 -1.31 20.86 -5.73
CA ASN A 295 -2.37 21.23 -4.80
C ASN A 295 -3.66 21.67 -5.52
N GLN A 296 -3.56 22.23 -6.72
CA GLN A 296 -4.71 22.61 -7.53
C GLN A 296 -5.51 21.37 -7.99
N GLU A 297 -4.82 20.28 -8.36
CA GLU A 297 -5.47 19.02 -8.76
C GLU A 297 -6.25 18.39 -7.59
N LEU A 298 -5.67 18.44 -6.38
CA LEU A 298 -6.36 18.04 -5.15
C LEU A 298 -7.59 18.94 -4.88
N PHE A 299 -7.43 20.26 -4.95
CA PHE A 299 -8.52 21.20 -4.73
C PHE A 299 -9.69 20.97 -5.71
N ASN A 300 -9.38 20.77 -7.00
CA ASN A 300 -10.38 20.47 -8.01
C ASN A 300 -11.12 19.17 -7.69
N PHE A 301 -10.41 18.11 -7.29
CA PHE A 301 -11.05 16.85 -6.89
C PHE A 301 -12.00 17.03 -5.70
N ILE A 302 -11.61 17.77 -4.68
CA ILE A 302 -12.46 18.03 -3.51
C ILE A 302 -13.69 18.86 -3.88
N ASN A 303 -13.55 19.89 -4.72
CA ASN A 303 -14.69 20.68 -5.17
C ASN A 303 -15.65 19.86 -6.02
N ASP A 304 -15.15 19.06 -6.96
CA ASP A 304 -15.95 18.13 -7.76
C ASP A 304 -16.78 17.18 -6.86
N LEU A 305 -16.18 16.67 -5.77
CA LEU A 305 -16.89 15.84 -4.81
C LEU A 305 -18.03 16.61 -4.12
N LYS A 306 -17.76 17.84 -3.66
CA LYS A 306 -18.76 18.67 -2.99
C LYS A 306 -19.88 19.10 -3.93
N GLU A 307 -19.58 19.43 -5.18
CA GLU A 307 -20.58 19.82 -6.18
C GLU A 307 -21.48 18.65 -6.58
N LYS A 308 -20.92 17.43 -6.73
CA LYS A 308 -21.69 16.24 -7.10
C LYS A 308 -22.45 15.63 -5.94
N PHE A 309 -21.95 15.79 -4.72
CA PHE A 309 -22.52 15.18 -3.51
C PHE A 309 -22.76 16.22 -2.39
N PRO A 310 -23.43 17.35 -2.66
CA PRO A 310 -23.47 18.51 -1.77
C PRO A 310 -24.17 18.26 -0.44
N LYS A 311 -25.12 17.33 -0.41
CA LYS A 311 -25.84 16.95 0.83
C LYS A 311 -25.11 15.86 1.62
N LEU A 312 -24.18 15.16 0.98
CA LEU A 312 -23.52 13.99 1.53
C LEU A 312 -22.16 14.34 2.13
N ILE A 313 -21.34 15.13 1.45
CA ILE A 313 -20.02 15.54 1.98
C ILE A 313 -20.22 16.58 3.09
N ALA A 314 -19.89 16.21 4.33
CA ALA A 314 -19.97 17.12 5.48
C ALA A 314 -18.67 17.92 5.64
N GLU A 315 -17.58 17.21 5.82
CA GLU A 315 -16.24 17.77 6.02
C GLU A 315 -15.19 16.85 5.41
N TYR A 316 -13.99 17.39 5.24
CA TYR A 316 -12.85 16.60 4.78
C TYR A 316 -11.58 17.06 5.50
N THR A 317 -10.65 16.13 5.70
CA THR A 317 -9.30 16.38 6.19
C THR A 317 -8.31 15.71 5.27
N THR A 318 -7.20 16.37 4.96
CA THR A 318 -6.11 15.81 4.17
C THR A 318 -4.89 15.55 5.05
N VAL A 319 -4.18 14.47 4.74
CA VAL A 319 -2.93 14.07 5.40
C VAL A 319 -1.96 13.69 4.30
N VAL A 320 -0.76 14.23 4.33
CA VAL A 320 0.30 13.94 3.35
C VAL A 320 1.11 12.74 3.84
N PHE A 321 1.39 11.78 2.96
CA PHE A 321 2.40 10.76 3.19
C PHE A 321 3.77 11.30 2.80
N MET A 322 4.64 11.53 3.78
CA MET A 322 5.98 12.07 3.56
C MET A 322 6.97 10.98 3.14
N ASP A 323 6.97 9.86 3.86
CA ASP A 323 7.81 8.71 3.53
C ASP A 323 7.18 7.38 3.97
N THR A 324 7.54 6.32 3.25
CA THR A 324 7.23 4.93 3.64
C THR A 324 8.43 4.36 4.37
N LEU A 325 8.38 4.42 5.70
CA LEU A 325 9.50 4.06 6.57
C LEU A 325 9.72 2.54 6.69
N LYS A 326 8.68 1.73 6.42
CA LYS A 326 8.75 0.25 6.41
C LYS A 326 7.63 -0.37 5.58
N VAL A 327 7.95 -1.49 4.91
CA VAL A 327 7.01 -2.37 4.22
C VAL A 327 7.38 -3.84 4.47
N ARG A 328 6.52 -4.62 5.14
CA ARG A 328 6.70 -6.07 5.39
C ARG A 328 5.36 -6.85 5.42
N TYR A 329 5.00 -7.50 4.33
CA TYR A 329 3.65 -8.06 4.10
C TYR A 329 3.25 -9.28 4.97
N LEU A 330 4.15 -9.87 5.74
CA LEU A 330 3.84 -10.98 6.65
C LEU A 330 4.41 -10.74 8.06
N PRO A 331 3.64 -11.04 9.13
CA PRO A 331 4.06 -10.86 10.53
C PRO A 331 5.33 -11.64 10.90
#